data_AF-A0A819H721-F1
#
_entry.id   AF-A0A819H721-F1
#
_cell.length_a   1.000
_cell.length_b   1.000
_cell.length_c   1.000
_cell.angle_alpha   90.00
_cell.angle_beta   90.00
_cell.angle_gamma   90.00
#
_symmetry.space_group_name_H-M   'P 1'
#
loop_
_entity.id
_entity.type
_entity.pdbx_description
1 polymer ?
#
loop_
_entity_poly.entity_id
_entity_poly.type
_entity_poly.pdbx_seq_one_letter_code
_entity_poly.pdbx_strand_id
1 'polypeptide(L)'
;MLLLFWLFLILPVINVTSRSCHHHDQSISKTISDQLIELVTRGAFHGVTYYRLAALADTIGPRLCGNESLTQAVNWIQSAMITEGLDNVHIEPVQIPHWIRGEERAQLIQPRYAKLSMLGLGNSVGTGPKGIQAPVLVVRSFDELNVRCEQARNKIV
;
A
#
# COMPACT_ATOMS: atom_id res chain seq x y z
N MET A 1 -19.65 -20.52 74.12
CA MET A 1 -19.83 -21.91 73.65
C MET A 1 -21.05 -21.92 72.75
N LEU A 2 -20.88 -22.34 71.50
CA LEU A 2 -21.87 -22.40 70.40
C LEU A 2 -22.23 -21.07 69.71
N LEU A 3 -21.39 -20.64 68.75
CA LEU A 3 -21.77 -19.81 67.60
C LEU A 3 -20.58 -19.71 66.60
N LEU A 4 -20.06 -20.86 66.11
CA LEU A 4 -18.88 -20.87 65.23
C LEU A 4 -18.74 -22.11 64.33
N PHE A 5 -19.83 -22.76 63.92
CA PHE A 5 -19.79 -23.85 62.95
C PHE A 5 -21.04 -23.80 62.08
N TRP A 6 -20.85 -23.92 60.76
CA TRP A 6 -21.83 -23.81 59.66
C TRP A 6 -22.17 -22.38 59.21
N LEU A 7 -22.07 -22.00 57.94
CA LEU A 7 -21.60 -22.73 56.76
C LEU A 7 -21.25 -21.66 55.72
N PHE A 8 -19.95 -21.57 55.45
CA PHE A 8 -19.33 -20.91 54.31
C PHE A 8 -19.86 -21.55 53.02
N LEU A 9 -20.97 -21.06 52.46
CA LEU A 9 -21.53 -21.51 51.18
C LEU A 9 -22.63 -20.52 50.78
N ILE A 10 -22.29 -19.45 50.05
CA ILE A 10 -23.06 -18.74 48.99
C ILE A 10 -22.20 -17.52 48.64
N LEU A 11 -21.08 -17.73 47.96
CA LEU A 11 -20.46 -16.73 47.08
C LEU A 11 -19.67 -17.50 46.01
N PRO A 12 -20.30 -17.98 44.93
CA PRO A 12 -19.53 -18.27 43.74
C PRO A 12 -19.32 -16.94 43.01
N VAL A 13 -18.07 -16.49 43.08
CA VAL A 13 -17.44 -15.65 42.07
C VAL A 13 -17.85 -16.16 40.69
N ILE A 14 -18.70 -15.41 39.99
CA ILE A 14 -18.95 -15.61 38.57
C ILE A 14 -17.71 -15.07 37.85
N ASN A 15 -16.64 -15.87 37.80
CA ASN A 15 -15.54 -15.62 36.88
C ASN A 15 -15.95 -16.25 35.54
N VAL A 16 -16.75 -15.50 34.77
CA VAL A 16 -16.92 -15.79 33.33
C VAL A 16 -15.60 -15.39 32.68
N THR A 17 -14.60 -16.25 32.76
CA THR A 17 -13.61 -16.31 31.69
C THR A 17 -14.32 -16.98 30.53
N SER A 18 -14.89 -16.18 29.63
CA SER A 18 -15.24 -16.64 28.29
C SER A 18 -13.94 -17.01 27.57
N ARG A 19 -13.41 -18.21 27.84
CA ARG A 19 -12.55 -18.86 26.86
C ARG A 19 -13.46 -19.29 25.72
N SER A 20 -13.68 -18.37 24.77
CA SER A 20 -14.08 -18.79 23.43
C SER A 20 -13.03 -19.76 22.94
N CYS A 21 -13.35 -21.05 22.98
CA CYS A 21 -12.62 -22.07 22.27
C CYS A 21 -12.87 -21.86 20.78
N HIS A 22 -12.10 -20.97 20.15
CA HIS A 22 -11.88 -21.05 18.71
C HIS A 22 -11.09 -22.33 18.43
N HIS A 23 -11.78 -23.47 18.43
CA HIS A 23 -11.28 -24.70 17.85
C HIS A 23 -11.34 -24.49 16.33
N HIS A 24 -10.30 -23.86 15.77
CA HIS A 24 -10.16 -23.75 14.34
C HIS A 24 -9.96 -25.17 13.78
N ASP A 25 -11.01 -25.73 13.18
CA ASP A 25 -10.94 -27.05 12.57
C ASP A 25 -10.05 -26.98 11.32
N GLN A 26 -8.75 -27.24 11.54
CA GLN A 26 -7.74 -27.23 10.49
C GLN A 26 -8.05 -28.20 9.35
N SER A 27 -8.83 -29.26 9.60
CA SER A 27 -9.15 -30.27 8.58
C SER A 27 -10.17 -29.75 7.56
N ILE A 28 -11.20 -29.02 8.03
CA ILE A 28 -12.19 -28.35 7.17
C ILE A 28 -11.52 -27.21 6.40
N SER A 29 -10.70 -26.39 7.08
CA SER A 29 -9.98 -25.29 6.41
C SER A 29 -9.08 -25.80 5.29
N LYS A 30 -8.37 -26.91 5.51
CA LYS A 30 -7.50 -27.52 4.51
C LYS A 30 -8.29 -28.04 3.31
N THR A 31 -9.42 -28.69 3.54
CA THR A 31 -10.27 -29.24 2.47
C THR A 31 -10.82 -28.14 1.57
N ILE A 32 -11.28 -27.02 2.15
CA ILE A 32 -11.77 -25.87 1.37
C ILE A 32 -10.63 -25.20 0.61
N SER A 33 -9.45 -25.04 1.22
CA SER A 33 -8.28 -24.50 0.54
C SER A 33 -7.89 -25.34 -0.68
N ASP A 34 -7.87 -26.67 -0.55
CA ASP A 34 -7.53 -27.58 -1.65
C ASP A 34 -8.55 -27.48 -2.79
N GLN A 35 -9.84 -27.36 -2.48
CA GLN A 35 -10.89 -27.14 -3.48
C GLN A 35 -10.74 -25.80 -4.22
N LEU A 36 -10.44 -24.72 -3.49
CA LEU A 36 -10.20 -23.39 -4.09
C LEU A 36 -8.96 -23.41 -4.99
N ILE A 37 -7.88 -24.06 -4.54
CA ILE A 37 -6.67 -24.23 -5.35
C ILE A 37 -7.01 -24.96 -6.64
N GLU A 38 -7.76 -26.07 -6.59
CA GLU A 38 -8.14 -26.80 -7.80
C GLU A 38 -9.00 -25.94 -8.75
N LEU A 39 -9.97 -25.19 -8.22
CA LEU A 39 -10.84 -24.30 -9.01
C LEU A 39 -10.07 -23.19 -9.72
N VAL A 40 -9.07 -22.60 -9.06
CA VAL A 40 -8.25 -21.51 -9.62
C VAL A 40 -7.14 -22.04 -10.53
N THR A 41 -6.60 -23.22 -10.25
CA THR A 41 -5.47 -23.76 -11.03
C THR A 41 -5.90 -24.62 -12.21
N ARG A 42 -7.05 -25.30 -12.15
CA ARG A 42 -7.52 -26.20 -13.22
C ARG A 42 -9.01 -26.08 -13.54
N GLY A 43 -9.79 -25.49 -12.65
CA GLY A 43 -11.24 -25.33 -12.81
C GLY A 43 -11.64 -24.10 -13.61
N ALA A 44 -12.90 -23.68 -13.40
CA ALA A 44 -13.55 -22.62 -14.15
C ALA A 44 -12.89 -21.23 -14.02
N PHE A 45 -12.05 -21.02 -13.01
CA PHE A 45 -11.36 -19.75 -12.77
C PHE A 45 -9.90 -19.75 -13.25
N HIS A 46 -9.46 -20.82 -13.93
CA HIS A 46 -8.12 -20.90 -14.49
C HIS A 46 -7.81 -19.71 -15.39
N GLY A 47 -6.69 -19.03 -15.13
CA GLY A 47 -6.21 -17.90 -15.91
C GLY A 47 -6.94 -16.57 -15.67
N VAL A 48 -8.10 -16.56 -15.01
CA VAL A 48 -8.91 -15.34 -14.78
C VAL A 48 -8.09 -14.25 -14.07
N THR A 49 -7.34 -14.61 -13.02
CA THR A 49 -6.48 -13.67 -12.30
C THR A 49 -5.43 -13.04 -13.21
N TYR A 50 -4.82 -13.83 -14.09
CA TYR A 50 -3.82 -13.34 -15.04
C TYR A 50 -4.46 -12.36 -16.04
N TYR A 51 -5.60 -12.73 -16.62
CA TYR A 51 -6.29 -11.85 -17.58
C TYR A 51 -6.78 -10.54 -16.95
N ARG A 52 -7.25 -10.57 -15.70
CA ARG A 52 -7.62 -9.35 -14.97
C ARG A 52 -6.40 -8.49 -14.67
N LEU A 53 -5.30 -9.10 -14.26
CA LEU A 53 -4.05 -8.37 -14.05
C LEU A 53 -3.55 -7.75 -15.35
N ALA A 54 -3.58 -8.49 -16.46
CA ALA A 54 -3.22 -8.01 -17.79
C ALA A 54 -4.14 -6.87 -18.24
N ALA A 55 -5.46 -7.00 -18.07
CA ALA A 55 -6.39 -5.90 -18.36
C ALA A 55 -6.03 -4.64 -17.56
N LEU A 56 -5.80 -4.77 -16.24
CA LEU A 56 -5.36 -3.64 -15.42
C LEU A 56 -4.00 -3.09 -15.87
N ALA A 57 -2.99 -3.92 -16.07
CA ALA A 57 -1.63 -3.47 -16.34
C ALA A 57 -1.46 -2.94 -17.77
N ASP A 58 -2.00 -3.64 -18.75
CA ASP A 58 -1.73 -3.41 -20.17
C ASP A 58 -2.72 -2.44 -20.82
N THR A 59 -3.97 -2.39 -20.35
CA THR A 59 -4.98 -1.48 -20.93
C THR A 59 -5.08 -0.16 -20.18
N ILE A 60 -5.07 -0.18 -18.84
CA ILE A 60 -5.17 1.05 -18.03
C ILE A 60 -3.79 1.65 -17.74
N GLY A 61 -2.77 0.81 -17.53
CA GLY A 61 -1.40 1.29 -17.31
C GLY A 61 -1.16 1.87 -15.89
N PRO A 62 -0.22 2.82 -15.73
CA PRO A 62 0.16 3.37 -14.43
C PRO A 62 -0.98 4.13 -13.72
N ARG A 63 -1.24 3.81 -12.45
CA ARG A 63 -2.40 4.32 -11.68
C ARG A 63 -1.98 5.08 -10.42
N LEU A 64 -1.17 6.13 -10.59
CA LEU A 64 -0.81 6.99 -9.46
C LEU A 64 -2.07 7.67 -8.88
N CYS A 65 -2.10 7.83 -7.56
CA CYS A 65 -3.18 8.50 -6.86
C CYS A 65 -3.47 9.89 -7.43
N GLY A 66 -4.75 10.16 -7.68
CA GLY A 66 -5.22 11.45 -8.20
C GLY A 66 -5.19 11.56 -9.72
N ASN A 67 -4.58 10.62 -10.44
CA ASN A 67 -4.57 10.64 -11.91
C ASN A 67 -5.83 9.99 -12.49
N GLU A 68 -6.16 10.36 -13.73
CA GLU A 68 -7.32 9.85 -14.45
C GLU A 68 -7.31 8.31 -14.59
N SER A 69 -6.13 7.72 -14.82
CA SER A 69 -5.97 6.26 -14.92
C SER A 69 -6.41 5.51 -13.66
N LEU A 70 -6.28 6.11 -12.46
CA LEU A 70 -6.81 5.50 -11.24
C LEU A 70 -8.33 5.47 -11.26
N THR A 71 -8.98 6.56 -11.66
CA THR A 71 -10.44 6.63 -11.80
C THR A 71 -10.95 5.60 -12.81
N GLN A 72 -10.27 5.46 -13.95
CA GLN A 72 -10.61 4.44 -14.95
C GLN A 72 -10.53 3.03 -14.37
N ALA A 73 -9.50 2.75 -13.56
CA ALA A 73 -9.35 1.45 -12.91
C ALA A 73 -10.44 1.15 -11.88
N VAL A 74 -10.80 2.14 -11.05
CA VAL A 74 -11.88 2.00 -10.07
C VAL A 74 -13.20 1.67 -10.78
N ASN A 75 -13.53 2.41 -11.83
CA ASN A 75 -14.74 2.18 -12.62
C ASN A 75 -14.73 0.81 -13.31
N TRP A 76 -13.57 0.39 -13.84
CA TRP A 76 -13.42 -0.92 -14.46
C TRP A 76 -13.62 -2.06 -13.46
N ILE A 77 -13.00 -1.98 -12.28
CA ILE A 77 -13.15 -2.99 -11.21
C ILE A 77 -14.61 -3.02 -10.74
N GLN A 78 -15.23 -1.87 -10.50
CA GLN A 78 -16.63 -1.79 -10.09
C GLN A 78 -17.54 -2.50 -11.09
N SER A 79 -17.35 -2.21 -12.39
CA SER A 79 -18.15 -2.81 -13.46
C SER A 79 -17.93 -4.32 -13.55
N ALA A 80 -16.69 -4.79 -13.39
CA ALA A 80 -16.36 -6.22 -13.38
C ALA A 80 -17.04 -6.94 -12.21
N MET A 81 -16.98 -6.36 -11.01
CA MET A 81 -17.63 -6.92 -9.82
C MET A 81 -19.15 -7.00 -9.97
N ILE A 82 -19.79 -5.95 -10.51
CA ILE A 82 -21.24 -5.95 -10.79
C ILE A 82 -21.59 -7.04 -11.81
N THR A 83 -20.81 -7.15 -12.89
CA THR A 83 -21.06 -8.14 -13.96
C THR A 83 -20.92 -9.58 -13.45
N GLU A 84 -20.03 -9.80 -12.49
CA GLU A 84 -19.82 -11.11 -11.85
C GLU A 84 -20.86 -11.44 -10.78
N GLY A 85 -21.81 -10.53 -10.51
CA GLY A 85 -22.90 -10.76 -9.57
C GLY A 85 -22.48 -10.69 -8.11
N LEU A 86 -21.41 -9.94 -7.78
CA LEU A 86 -21.05 -9.70 -6.38
C LEU A 86 -22.09 -8.81 -5.69
N ASP A 87 -22.35 -9.09 -4.42
CA ASP A 87 -23.26 -8.32 -3.60
C ASP A 87 -22.63 -7.00 -3.12
N ASN A 88 -23.46 -5.97 -2.96
CA ASN A 88 -23.10 -4.69 -2.34
C ASN A 88 -21.89 -3.95 -2.97
N VAL A 89 -21.78 -3.94 -4.30
CA VAL A 89 -20.69 -3.23 -5.00
C VAL A 89 -20.95 -1.71 -5.03
N HIS A 90 -20.07 -0.92 -4.42
CA HIS A 90 -20.13 0.55 -4.42
C HIS A 90 -18.73 1.18 -4.32
N ILE A 91 -18.62 2.46 -4.64
CA ILE A 91 -17.38 3.24 -4.53
C ILE A 91 -17.45 4.11 -3.29
N GLU A 92 -16.36 4.14 -2.52
CA GLU A 92 -16.22 5.01 -1.36
C GLU A 92 -15.35 6.24 -1.70
N PRO A 93 -15.79 7.47 -1.37
CA PRO A 93 -15.01 8.67 -1.64
C PRO A 93 -13.82 8.77 -0.68
N VAL A 94 -12.62 9.00 -1.22
CA VAL A 94 -11.39 9.20 -0.45
C VAL A 94 -10.70 10.49 -0.86
N GLN A 95 -10.30 11.30 0.11
CA GLN A 95 -9.50 12.52 -0.12
C GLN A 95 -8.03 12.14 -0.28
N ILE A 96 -7.42 12.55 -1.39
CA ILE A 96 -6.04 12.21 -1.72
C ILE A 96 -5.27 13.45 -2.21
N PRO A 97 -3.95 13.53 -1.96
CA PRO A 97 -3.12 14.54 -2.58
C PRO A 97 -3.06 14.30 -4.10
N HIS A 98 -3.05 15.38 -4.87
CA HIS A 98 -2.93 15.34 -6.32
C HIS A 98 -1.56 15.88 -6.74
N TRP A 99 -0.68 14.98 -7.16
CA TRP A 99 0.66 15.32 -7.64
C TRP A 99 0.80 14.90 -9.10
N ILE A 100 1.09 15.86 -9.97
CA ILE A 100 1.31 15.64 -11.40
C ILE A 100 2.81 15.75 -11.66
N ARG A 101 3.39 14.70 -12.25
CA ARG A 101 4.79 14.72 -12.70
C ARG A 101 4.94 15.68 -13.89
N GLY A 102 5.91 16.59 -13.80
CA GLY A 102 6.29 17.50 -14.89
C GLY A 102 7.47 16.99 -15.73
N GLU A 103 8.09 17.89 -16.48
CA GLU A 103 9.36 17.61 -17.16
C GLU A 103 10.51 17.59 -16.15
N GLU A 104 11.35 16.57 -16.23
CA GLU A 104 12.48 16.37 -15.31
C GLU A 104 13.74 16.08 -16.12
N ARG A 105 14.85 16.75 -15.78
CA ARG A 105 16.16 16.53 -16.38
C ARG A 105 17.27 17.01 -15.46
N ALA A 106 18.36 16.25 -15.41
CA ALA A 106 19.56 16.60 -14.66
C ALA A 106 20.78 16.52 -15.59
N GLN A 107 21.69 17.48 -15.43
CA GLN A 107 22.91 17.55 -16.20
C GLN A 107 24.06 17.97 -15.28
N LEU A 108 25.17 17.24 -15.36
CA LEU A 108 26.44 17.68 -14.82
C LEU A 108 27.05 18.68 -15.81
N ILE A 109 27.36 19.89 -15.33
CA ILE A 109 27.93 20.95 -16.16
C ILE A 109 29.47 20.96 -16.05
N GLN A 110 29.98 20.76 -14.83
CA GLN A 110 31.41 20.71 -14.50
C GLN A 110 31.68 19.50 -13.59
N PRO A 111 32.90 18.91 -13.63
CA PRO A 111 34.05 19.29 -14.45
C PRO A 111 33.93 18.86 -15.92
N ARG A 112 32.94 18.01 -16.25
CA ARG A 112 32.62 17.61 -17.62
C ARG A 112 31.11 17.66 -17.82
N TYR A 113 30.71 17.93 -19.06
CA TYR A 113 29.31 17.86 -19.43
C TYR A 113 28.83 16.40 -19.46
N ALA A 114 27.75 16.09 -18.76
CA ALA A 114 27.08 14.79 -18.83
C ALA A 114 25.58 14.92 -18.54
N LYS A 115 24.75 14.27 -19.35
CA LYS A 115 23.32 14.10 -19.02
C LYS A 115 23.19 12.99 -17.98
N LEU A 116 22.41 13.24 -16.94
CA LEU A 116 22.16 12.27 -15.87
C LEU A 116 20.75 11.70 -16.02
N SER A 117 20.64 10.38 -15.96
CA SER A 117 19.33 9.75 -15.78
C SER A 117 18.82 10.11 -14.40
N MET A 118 17.64 10.72 -14.35
CA MET A 118 16.98 11.08 -13.09
C MET A 118 15.52 10.70 -13.15
N LEU A 119 14.95 10.52 -11.97
CA LEU A 119 13.52 10.45 -11.74
C LEU A 119 13.23 11.24 -10.48
N GLY A 120 12.33 12.22 -10.58
CA GLY A 120 11.89 13.00 -9.44
C GLY A 120 11.18 12.11 -8.42
N LEU A 121 11.52 12.34 -7.15
CA LEU A 121 10.84 11.66 -6.06
C LEU A 121 9.38 12.16 -6.00
N GLY A 122 8.45 11.25 -5.75
CA GLY A 122 7.03 11.60 -5.62
C GLY A 122 6.83 12.71 -4.58
N ASN A 123 5.93 13.66 -4.86
CA ASN A 123 5.67 14.86 -4.08
C ASN A 123 6.79 15.92 -4.07
N SER A 124 7.85 15.78 -4.88
CA SER A 124 8.82 16.86 -5.05
C SER A 124 8.18 18.09 -5.71
N VAL A 125 8.62 19.27 -5.30
CA VAL A 125 8.24 20.56 -5.92
C VAL A 125 9.04 20.78 -7.21
N GLY A 126 8.45 21.49 -8.16
CA GLY A 126 9.12 21.87 -9.40
C GLY A 126 10.20 22.94 -9.18
N THR A 127 11.23 22.93 -10.02
CA THR A 127 12.34 23.90 -9.98
C THR A 127 12.02 25.26 -10.61
N GLY A 128 10.79 25.44 -11.13
CA GLY A 128 10.40 26.61 -11.92
C GLY A 128 11.02 26.64 -13.34
N PRO A 129 10.65 27.63 -14.16
CA PRO A 129 11.01 27.68 -15.59
C PRO A 129 12.51 27.90 -15.84
N LYS A 130 13.23 28.49 -14.88
CA LYS A 130 14.68 28.73 -14.98
C LYS A 130 15.52 27.50 -14.58
N GLY A 131 14.90 26.50 -13.97
CA GLY A 131 15.63 25.39 -13.35
C GLY A 131 16.48 25.84 -12.15
N ILE A 132 17.24 24.90 -11.58
CA ILE A 132 18.20 25.16 -10.51
C ILE A 132 19.58 24.69 -11.00
N GLN A 133 20.57 25.55 -10.85
CA GLN A 133 21.98 25.23 -11.05
C GLN A 133 22.75 25.60 -9.78
N ALA A 134 23.40 24.62 -9.15
CA ALA A 134 24.18 24.82 -7.94
C ALA A 134 25.31 23.78 -7.83
N PRO A 135 26.35 24.03 -7.01
CA PRO A 135 27.34 23.02 -6.67
C PRO A 135 26.68 21.82 -5.97
N VAL A 136 27.26 20.63 -6.16
CA VAL A 136 26.78 19.40 -5.52
C VAL A 136 27.56 19.13 -4.23
N LEU A 137 26.86 18.79 -3.15
CA LEU A 137 27.41 18.30 -1.89
C LEU A 137 27.18 16.80 -1.77
N VAL A 138 28.19 16.01 -2.07
CA VAL A 138 28.07 14.54 -1.93
C VAL A 138 28.12 14.17 -0.44
N VAL A 139 27.09 13.45 -0.01
CA VAL A 139 26.96 12.83 1.32
C VAL A 139 26.61 11.35 1.17
N ARG A 140 26.95 10.53 2.18
CA ARG A 140 26.74 9.07 2.16
C ARG A 140 25.58 8.61 3.05
N SER A 141 25.11 9.47 3.95
CA SER A 141 23.99 9.18 4.84
C SER A 141 23.28 10.47 5.29
N PHE A 142 22.06 10.30 5.81
CA PHE A 142 21.34 11.41 6.45
C PHE A 142 22.07 11.92 7.71
N ASP A 143 22.78 11.06 8.44
CA ASP A 143 23.60 11.46 9.58
C ASP A 143 24.75 12.39 9.15
N GLU A 144 25.43 12.05 8.05
CA GLU A 144 26.48 12.91 7.50
C GLU A 144 25.91 14.26 7.06
N LEU A 145 24.73 14.25 6.41
CA LEU A 145 24.05 15.47 6.01
C LEU A 145 23.69 16.35 7.22
N ASN A 146 23.20 15.77 8.31
CA ASN A 146 22.87 16.49 9.53
C ASN A 146 24.10 17.16 10.15
N VAL A 147 25.24 16.46 10.18
CA VAL A 147 26.52 17.02 10.66
C VAL A 147 27.03 18.13 9.73
N ARG A 148 26.79 18.01 8.41
CA ARG A 148 27.28 18.96 7.39
C ARG A 148 26.20 19.97 6.95
N CYS A 149 25.13 20.16 7.72
CA CYS A 149 23.96 20.94 7.31
C CYS A 149 24.30 22.38 6.89
N GLU A 150 25.24 23.03 7.58
CA GLU A 150 25.71 24.37 7.22
C GLU A 150 26.38 24.42 5.84
N GLN A 151 27.03 23.34 5.41
CA GLN A 151 27.66 23.24 4.10
C GLN A 151 26.66 23.03 2.96
N ALA A 152 25.43 22.60 3.27
CA ALA A 152 24.38 22.30 2.30
C ALA A 152 23.68 23.55 1.76
N ARG A 153 23.83 24.71 2.44
CA ARG A 153 23.24 25.96 2.01
C ARG A 153 23.68 26.31 0.57
N ASN A 154 22.71 26.59 -0.28
CA ASN A 154 22.91 26.92 -1.71
C ASN A 154 23.58 25.81 -2.54
N LYS A 155 23.49 24.55 -2.10
CA LYS A 155 23.99 23.38 -2.85
C LYS A 155 22.85 22.41 -3.12
N ILE A 156 23.05 21.56 -4.14
CA ILE A 156 22.25 20.36 -4.34
C ILE A 156 22.92 19.23 -3.55
N VAL A 157 22.17 18.52 -2.73
CA VAL A 157 22.68 17.42 -1.89
C VAL A 157 22.31 16.08 -2.52
#